data_AF-A0AA42BTP9-F1
#
_entry.id   AF-A0AA42BTP9-F1
#
_cell.length_a   1.000
_cell.length_b   1.000
_cell.length_c   1.000
_cell.angle_alpha   90.00
_cell.angle_beta   90.00
_cell.angle_gamma   90.00
#
_symmetry.space_group_name_H-M   'P 1'
#
loop_
_entity.id
_entity.type
_entity.pdbx_description
1 polymer ?
#
loop_
_entity_poly.entity_id
_entity_poly.type
_entity_poly.pdbx_seq_one_letter_code
_entity_poly.pdbx_strand_id
1 'polypeptide(L)'
;MHPKKIVDGVAELGAVLTVEGNDLYVENPEKIYPEVEELIKAYKPRVITYLKGEYSAQQQAIDQTIEKILACFLGEPQDVNGKIQDWLKKDEASADLFLQLFVEWRKNGWMQVREPTANYENHITQELSKIIFNNAMRHFKGG
;
A
#
# COMPACT_ATOMS: atom_id res chain seq x y z
N MET A 1 -3.11 -1.38 3.48
CA MET A 1 -4.09 -2.46 3.80
C MET A 1 -3.73 -3.74 3.07
N HIS A 2 -3.92 -4.92 3.69
CA HIS A 2 -3.65 -6.19 3.01
C HIS A 2 -4.83 -6.60 2.09
N PRO A 3 -4.60 -6.95 0.81
CA PRO A 3 -5.68 -7.29 -0.14
C PRO A 3 -6.54 -8.49 0.31
N LYS A 4 -5.93 -9.52 0.91
CA LYS A 4 -6.67 -10.61 1.60
C LYS A 4 -7.82 -10.13 2.50
N LYS A 5 -7.62 -9.08 3.32
CA LYS A 5 -8.68 -8.60 4.23
C LYS A 5 -9.88 -8.05 3.48
N ILE A 6 -9.64 -7.44 2.30
CA ILE A 6 -10.70 -6.94 1.43
C ILE A 6 -11.46 -8.14 0.82
N VAL A 7 -10.73 -9.12 0.29
CA VAL A 7 -11.32 -10.33 -0.30
C VAL A 7 -12.14 -11.12 0.71
N ASP A 8 -11.57 -11.39 1.89
CA ASP A 8 -12.25 -12.12 2.96
C ASP A 8 -13.50 -11.36 3.44
N GLY A 9 -13.40 -10.02 3.62
CA GLY A 9 -14.54 -9.20 4.01
C GLY A 9 -15.68 -9.17 2.98
N VAL A 10 -15.35 -9.18 1.68
CA VAL A 10 -16.36 -9.30 0.62
C VAL A 10 -17.06 -10.67 0.66
N ALA A 11 -16.30 -11.74 0.88
CA ALA A 11 -16.83 -13.09 1.03
C ALA A 11 -17.76 -13.22 2.24
N GLU A 12 -17.43 -12.58 3.36
CA GLU A 12 -18.28 -12.54 4.56
C GLU A 12 -19.63 -11.88 4.31
N LEU A 13 -19.71 -10.94 3.36
CA LEU A 13 -20.97 -10.31 2.92
C LEU A 13 -21.77 -11.18 1.94
N GLY A 14 -21.20 -12.29 1.46
CA GLY A 14 -21.83 -13.19 0.49
C GLY A 14 -21.61 -12.82 -0.98
N ALA A 15 -20.65 -11.93 -1.25
CA ALA A 15 -20.17 -11.61 -2.60
C ALA A 15 -18.82 -12.28 -2.88
N VAL A 16 -18.43 -12.38 -4.15
CA VAL A 16 -17.15 -12.98 -4.54
C VAL A 16 -16.41 -12.03 -5.48
N LEU A 17 -15.12 -11.82 -5.22
CA LEU A 17 -14.24 -11.11 -6.15
C LEU A 17 -13.57 -12.10 -7.10
N THR A 18 -13.75 -11.90 -8.39
CA THR A 18 -13.13 -12.71 -9.44
C THR A 18 -12.30 -11.82 -10.37
N VAL A 19 -11.27 -12.41 -10.98
CA VAL A 19 -10.38 -11.71 -11.91
C VAL A 19 -10.47 -12.38 -13.27
N GLU A 20 -10.79 -11.60 -14.30
CA GLU A 20 -10.66 -12.01 -15.69
C GLU A 20 -9.66 -11.08 -16.39
N GLY A 21 -8.53 -11.62 -16.84
CA GLY A 21 -7.45 -10.81 -17.40
C GLY A 21 -6.87 -9.83 -16.38
N ASN A 22 -7.10 -8.53 -16.57
CA ASN A 22 -6.71 -7.45 -15.66
C ASN A 22 -7.90 -6.72 -15.05
N ASP A 23 -9.10 -7.27 -15.22
CA ASP A 23 -10.33 -6.70 -14.68
C ASP A 23 -10.81 -7.48 -13.47
N LEU A 24 -11.40 -6.74 -12.53
CA LEU A 24 -11.91 -7.25 -11.27
C LEU A 24 -13.44 -7.17 -11.32
N TYR A 25 -14.08 -8.29 -11.06
CA TYR A 25 -15.53 -8.44 -11.09
C TYR A 25 -16.03 -8.80 -9.69
N VAL A 26 -17.26 -8.38 -9.39
CA VAL A 26 -17.97 -8.71 -8.15
C VAL A 26 -19.17 -9.57 -8.51
N GLU A 27 -19.17 -10.83 -8.10
CA GLU A 27 -20.36 -11.67 -8.12
C GLU A 27 -21.24 -11.34 -6.93
N ASN A 28 -22.56 -11.28 -7.15
CA ASN A 28 -23.57 -10.80 -6.19
C ASN A 28 -23.30 -9.36 -5.69
N PRO A 29 -23.15 -8.37 -6.59
CA PRO A 29 -22.81 -6.99 -6.20
C PRO A 29 -23.88 -6.34 -5.32
N GLU A 30 -25.12 -6.82 -5.31
CA GLU A 30 -26.17 -6.34 -4.43
C GLU A 30 -25.92 -6.63 -2.93
N LYS A 31 -24.91 -7.46 -2.62
CA LYS A 31 -24.51 -7.81 -1.25
C LYS A 31 -23.47 -6.87 -0.65
N ILE A 32 -22.79 -6.07 -1.46
CA ILE A 32 -21.75 -5.15 -0.99
C ILE A 32 -22.29 -3.74 -0.79
N TYR A 33 -21.87 -3.09 0.30
CA TYR A 33 -22.19 -1.68 0.54
C TYR A 33 -21.30 -0.77 -0.34
N PRO A 34 -21.76 0.44 -0.69
CA PRO A 34 -20.98 1.38 -1.50
C PRO A 34 -19.58 1.65 -0.96
N GLU A 35 -19.41 1.72 0.36
CA GLU A 35 -18.12 1.95 1.00
C GLU A 35 -17.13 0.79 0.77
N VAL A 36 -17.65 -0.45 0.67
CA VAL A 36 -16.86 -1.63 0.35
C VAL A 36 -16.46 -1.60 -1.12
N GLU A 37 -17.37 -1.17 -2.01
CA GLU A 37 -17.08 -1.00 -3.43
C GLU A 37 -15.95 0.02 -3.65
N GLU A 38 -16.03 1.18 -2.99
CA GLU A 38 -14.98 2.20 -3.04
C GLU A 38 -13.65 1.69 -2.46
N LEU A 39 -13.70 0.87 -1.40
CA LEU A 39 -12.51 0.25 -0.86
C LEU A 39 -11.85 -0.73 -1.85
N ILE A 40 -12.66 -1.56 -2.53
CA ILE A 40 -12.18 -2.48 -3.57
C ILE A 40 -11.51 -1.69 -4.70
N LYS A 41 -12.14 -0.60 -5.17
CA LYS A 41 -11.60 0.28 -6.22
C LYS A 41 -10.29 0.93 -5.78
N ALA A 42 -10.18 1.40 -4.55
CA ALA A 42 -9.00 2.07 -4.02
C ALA A 42 -7.76 1.16 -3.93
N TYR A 43 -7.96 -0.16 -3.84
CA TYR A 43 -6.90 -1.16 -3.76
C TYR A 43 -6.86 -2.11 -4.97
N LYS A 44 -7.55 -1.78 -6.08
CA LYS A 44 -7.79 -2.68 -7.21
C LYS A 44 -6.52 -3.43 -7.69
N PRO A 45 -5.37 -2.78 -7.96
CA PRO A 45 -4.16 -3.46 -8.42
C PRO A 45 -3.69 -4.53 -7.44
N ARG A 46 -3.62 -4.21 -6.15
CA ARG A 46 -3.17 -5.16 -5.11
C ARG A 46 -4.15 -6.31 -4.91
N VAL A 47 -5.45 -6.04 -5.01
CA VAL A 47 -6.49 -7.09 -4.96
C VAL A 47 -6.36 -8.04 -6.16
N ILE A 48 -6.17 -7.51 -7.37
CA ILE A 48 -5.95 -8.33 -8.58
C ILE A 48 -4.70 -9.20 -8.41
N THR A 49 -3.56 -8.60 -8.03
CA THR A 49 -2.31 -9.34 -7.81
C THR A 49 -2.47 -10.44 -6.76
N TYR A 50 -3.22 -10.18 -5.69
CA TYR A 50 -3.51 -11.17 -4.66
C TYR A 50 -4.38 -12.33 -5.18
N LEU A 51 -5.46 -12.03 -5.90
CA LEU A 51 -6.37 -13.05 -6.46
C LEU A 51 -5.68 -13.91 -7.53
N LYS A 52 -4.66 -13.37 -8.23
CA LYS A 52 -3.79 -14.13 -9.15
C LYS A 52 -2.75 -14.99 -8.43
N GLY A 53 -2.60 -14.88 -7.11
CA GLY A 53 -1.57 -15.59 -6.34
C GLY A 53 -0.17 -14.97 -6.46
N GLU A 54 -0.06 -13.75 -6.98
CA GLU A 54 1.21 -13.06 -7.25
C GLU A 54 1.62 -12.11 -6.09
N TYR A 55 0.76 -11.93 -5.10
CA TYR A 55 1.03 -11.04 -3.95
C TYR A 55 1.88 -11.75 -2.89
N SER A 56 3.20 -11.58 -3.02
CA SER A 56 4.17 -12.22 -2.13
C SER A 56 4.22 -11.61 -0.72
N ALA A 57 4.68 -12.40 0.25
CA ALA A 57 4.95 -11.91 1.61
C ALA A 57 6.00 -10.79 1.65
N GLN A 58 6.94 -10.78 0.70
CA GLN A 58 7.91 -9.69 0.57
C GLN A 58 7.23 -8.40 0.11
N GLN A 59 6.36 -8.47 -0.91
CA GLN A 59 5.60 -7.30 -1.37
C GLN A 59 4.73 -6.74 -0.26
N GLN A 60 4.06 -7.61 0.50
CA GLN A 60 3.30 -7.21 1.68
C GLN A 60 4.16 -6.44 2.69
N ALA A 61 5.36 -6.93 3.00
CA ALA A 61 6.25 -6.27 3.96
C ALA A 61 6.71 -4.89 3.46
N ILE A 62 6.97 -4.76 2.17
CA ILE A 62 7.29 -3.48 1.53
C ILE A 62 6.11 -2.53 1.65
N ASP A 63 4.92 -2.91 1.18
CA ASP A 63 3.71 -2.07 1.20
C ASP A 63 3.41 -1.58 2.61
N GLN A 64 3.44 -2.47 3.61
CA GLN A 64 3.18 -2.12 5.01
C GLN A 64 4.22 -1.17 5.58
N THR A 65 5.49 -1.31 5.19
CA THR A 65 6.56 -0.42 5.66
C THR A 65 6.37 0.98 5.08
N ILE A 66 6.10 1.05 3.77
CA ILE A 66 5.86 2.30 3.07
C ILE A 66 4.61 3.00 3.59
N GLU A 67 3.52 2.27 3.82
CA GLU A 67 2.29 2.81 4.42
C GLU A 67 2.55 3.40 5.82
N LYS A 68 3.35 2.74 6.66
CA LYS A 68 3.72 3.27 7.99
C LYS A 68 4.54 4.54 7.91
N ILE A 69 5.49 4.61 6.98
CA ILE A 69 6.29 5.82 6.76
C ILE A 69 5.37 6.95 6.27
N LEU A 70 4.49 6.68 5.31
CA LEU A 70 3.53 7.66 4.81
C LEU A 70 2.62 8.21 5.91
N ALA A 71 2.00 7.33 6.68
CA ALA A 71 1.15 7.72 7.80
C ALA A 71 1.92 8.57 8.83
N CYS A 72 3.20 8.27 9.08
CA CYS A 72 4.07 9.11 9.91
C CYS A 72 4.27 10.52 9.32
N PHE A 73 4.49 10.64 8.01
CA PHE A 73 4.62 11.93 7.32
C PHE A 73 3.31 12.74 7.29
N LEU A 74 2.17 12.06 7.18
CA LEU A 74 0.85 12.68 7.21
C LEU A 74 0.39 13.08 8.63
N GLY A 75 1.20 12.78 9.66
CA GLY A 75 0.87 13.08 11.05
C GLY A 75 -0.19 12.15 11.63
N GLU A 76 -0.45 11.01 11.00
CA GLU A 76 -1.37 10.01 11.52
C GLU A 76 -0.76 9.33 12.75
N PRO A 77 -1.51 9.18 13.85
CA PRO A 77 -0.97 8.60 15.08
C PRO A 77 -0.62 7.13 14.89
N GLN A 78 0.64 6.78 15.11
CA GLN A 78 1.11 5.40 15.17
C GLN A 78 2.19 5.25 16.26
N ASP A 79 2.22 4.09 16.91
CA ASP A 79 3.20 3.77 17.96
C ASP A 79 4.65 3.82 17.45
N VAL A 80 4.85 3.63 16.15
CA VAL A 80 6.17 3.58 15.50
C VAL A 80 6.67 4.94 15.02
N ASN A 81 5.84 6.00 15.07
CA ASN A 81 6.21 7.31 14.51
C ASN A 81 7.52 7.85 15.07
N GLY A 82 7.74 7.74 16.39
CA GLY A 82 8.98 8.20 17.02
C GLY A 82 10.22 7.50 16.45
N LYS A 83 10.15 6.17 16.24
CA LYS A 83 11.25 5.39 15.65
C LYS A 83 11.52 5.78 14.19
N ILE A 84 10.47 5.99 13.40
CA ILE A 84 10.58 6.42 12.00
C ILE A 84 11.21 7.81 11.93
N GLN A 85 10.74 8.75 12.74
CA GLN A 85 11.30 10.11 12.78
C GLN A 85 12.76 10.11 13.22
N ASP A 86 13.12 9.34 14.24
CA ASP A 86 14.51 9.26 14.72
C ASP A 86 15.45 8.64 13.70
N TRP A 87 14.99 7.64 12.94
CA TRP A 87 15.73 7.08 11.81
C TRP A 87 15.94 8.12 10.71
N LEU A 88 14.87 8.73 10.21
CA LEU A 88 14.94 9.65 9.07
C LEU A 88 15.70 10.94 9.38
N LYS A 89 15.74 11.39 10.64
CA LYS A 89 16.61 12.49 11.08
C LYS A 89 18.11 12.17 10.98
N LYS A 90 18.48 10.89 11.06
CA LYS A 90 19.88 10.42 11.03
C LYS A 90 20.32 9.90 9.66
N ASP A 91 19.37 9.61 8.80
CA ASP A 91 19.57 9.03 7.47
C ASP A 91 18.86 9.89 6.41
N GLU A 92 19.49 11.02 6.10
CA GLU A 92 19.00 12.00 5.12
C GLU A 92 18.78 11.37 3.75
N ALA A 93 19.64 10.43 3.33
CA ALA A 93 19.49 9.73 2.06
C ALA A 93 18.19 8.91 2.00
N SER A 94 17.82 8.23 3.08
CA SER A 94 16.53 7.51 3.15
C SER A 94 15.34 8.48 3.21
N ALA A 95 15.49 9.65 3.86
CA ALA A 95 14.46 10.68 3.84
C ALA A 95 14.24 11.23 2.42
N ASP A 96 15.31 11.52 1.68
CA ASP A 96 15.25 12.00 0.28
C ASP A 96 14.58 10.97 -0.64
N LEU A 97 14.91 9.68 -0.48
CA LEU A 97 14.26 8.62 -1.25
C LEU A 97 12.75 8.57 -1.00
N PHE A 98 12.31 8.77 0.24
CA PHE A 98 10.89 8.81 0.55
C PHE A 98 10.20 10.05 -0.03
N LEU A 99 10.85 11.22 0.00
CA LEU A 99 10.34 12.42 -0.66
C LEU A 99 10.23 12.23 -2.18
N GLN A 100 11.20 11.56 -2.80
CA GLN A 100 11.14 11.20 -4.22
C GLN A 100 9.96 10.26 -4.50
N LEU A 101 9.75 9.23 -3.67
CA LEU A 101 8.60 8.33 -3.79
C LEU A 101 7.26 9.10 -3.72
N PHE A 102 7.15 10.06 -2.80
CA PHE A 102 5.98 10.93 -2.70
C PHE A 102 5.74 11.72 -3.99
N VAL A 103 6.80 12.31 -4.56
CA VAL A 103 6.73 13.04 -5.84
C VAL A 103 6.31 12.13 -6.98
N GLU A 104 6.80 10.89 -7.05
CA GLU A 104 6.40 9.94 -8.09
C GLU A 104 4.93 9.53 -7.99
N TRP A 105 4.39 9.31 -6.78
CA TRP A 105 2.94 9.10 -6.63
C TRP A 105 2.14 10.32 -7.11
N ARG A 106 2.59 11.54 -6.80
CA ARG A 106 1.94 12.78 -7.29
C ARG A 106 1.94 12.83 -8.82
N LYS A 107 3.06 12.49 -9.46
CA LYS A 107 3.15 12.40 -10.94
C LYS A 107 2.22 11.34 -11.52
N ASN A 108 1.98 10.25 -10.79
CA ASN A 108 1.06 9.19 -11.17
C ASN A 108 -0.42 9.53 -10.88
N GLY A 109 -0.72 10.73 -10.38
CA GLY A 109 -2.09 11.21 -10.18
C GLY A 109 -2.62 11.09 -8.75
N TRP A 110 -1.78 10.75 -7.76
CA TRP A 110 -2.20 10.69 -6.37
C TRP A 110 -2.39 12.09 -5.78
N MET A 111 -3.59 12.66 -5.92
CA MET A 111 -3.84 14.05 -5.59
C MET A 111 -4.38 14.26 -4.18
N GLN A 112 -5.09 13.26 -3.63
CA GLN A 112 -5.69 13.34 -2.31
C GLN A 112 -4.88 12.49 -1.32
N VAL A 113 -4.28 13.15 -0.32
CA VAL A 113 -3.39 12.47 0.64
C VAL A 113 -4.08 11.39 1.49
N ARG A 114 -5.42 11.36 1.51
CA ARG A 114 -6.21 10.35 2.21
C ARG A 114 -6.50 9.10 1.37
N GLU A 115 -6.27 9.16 0.05
CA GLU A 115 -6.45 8.00 -0.82
C GLU A 115 -5.28 7.03 -0.64
N PRO A 116 -5.51 5.72 -0.68
CA PRO A 116 -4.43 4.74 -0.74
C PRO A 116 -3.53 4.94 -1.97
N THR A 117 -2.22 4.72 -1.81
CA THR A 117 -1.27 4.84 -2.92
C THR A 117 -1.33 3.69 -3.93
N ALA A 118 -2.07 2.61 -3.63
CA ALA A 118 -2.08 1.37 -4.39
C ALA A 118 -2.43 1.56 -5.89
N ASN A 119 -3.32 2.50 -6.21
CA ASN A 119 -3.70 2.81 -7.61
C ASN A 119 -2.68 3.67 -8.36
N TYR A 120 -1.67 4.19 -7.67
CA TYR A 120 -0.71 5.15 -8.20
C TYR A 120 0.71 4.56 -8.23
N GLU A 121 0.82 3.24 -8.05
CA GLU A 121 2.06 2.49 -8.11
C GLU A 121 2.41 2.13 -9.56
N ASN A 122 3.67 2.37 -9.91
CA ASN A 122 4.31 1.95 -11.15
C ASN A 122 5.71 1.37 -10.87
N HIS A 123 6.43 0.95 -11.92
CA HIS A 123 7.78 0.39 -11.79
C HIS A 123 8.73 1.29 -10.98
N ILE A 124 8.71 2.61 -11.18
CA ILE A 124 9.59 3.55 -10.46
C ILE A 124 9.26 3.55 -8.97
N THR A 125 7.97 3.71 -8.62
CA THR A 125 7.55 3.71 -7.21
C THR A 125 7.80 2.37 -6.52
N GLN A 126 7.73 1.25 -7.26
CA GLN A 126 8.01 -0.09 -6.75
C GLN A 126 9.50 -0.25 -6.44
N GLU A 127 10.39 0.21 -7.31
CA GLU A 127 11.84 0.18 -7.07
C GLU A 127 12.23 1.09 -5.89
N LEU A 128 11.71 2.32 -5.84
CA LEU A 128 11.93 3.21 -4.69
C LEU A 128 11.46 2.58 -3.39
N SER A 129 10.26 1.98 -3.39
CA SER A 129 9.68 1.30 -2.22
C SER A 129 10.56 0.15 -1.73
N LYS A 130 11.13 -0.65 -2.64
CA LYS A 130 12.08 -1.72 -2.30
C LYS A 130 13.35 -1.17 -1.65
N ILE A 131 13.92 -0.10 -2.20
CA ILE A 131 15.15 0.51 -1.65
C ILE A 131 14.88 1.07 -0.25
N ILE A 132 13.81 1.82 -0.07
CA ILE A 132 13.42 2.40 1.23
C ILE A 132 13.17 1.28 2.25
N PHE A 133 12.45 0.23 1.87
CA PHE A 133 12.24 -0.94 2.73
C PHE A 133 13.57 -1.57 3.16
N ASN A 134 14.49 -1.79 2.23
CA ASN A 134 15.80 -2.38 2.54
C ASN A 134 16.61 -1.50 3.49
N ASN A 135 16.58 -0.17 3.32
CA ASN A 135 17.24 0.76 4.23
C ASN A 135 16.62 0.71 5.63
N ALA A 136 15.29 0.70 5.72
CA ALA A 136 14.58 0.54 6.98
C ALA A 136 14.96 -0.77 7.69
N MET A 137 14.98 -1.88 6.96
CA MET A 137 15.36 -3.18 7.52
C MET A 137 16.81 -3.21 8.02
N ARG A 138 17.75 -2.57 7.29
CA ARG A 138 19.14 -2.45 7.75
C ARG A 138 19.23 -1.64 9.04
N HIS A 139 18.52 -0.51 9.13
CA HIS A 139 18.53 0.33 10.31
C HIS A 139 17.91 -0.37 11.54
N PHE A 140 16.74 -0.99 11.38
CA PHE A 140 15.99 -1.56 12.51
C PHE A 140 16.39 -3.00 12.88
N LYS A 141 17.06 -3.76 12.01
CA LYS A 141 17.61 -5.09 12.35
C LYS A 141 19.09 -5.04 12.74
N GLY A 142 19.80 -3.98 12.39
CA GLY A 142 21.24 -3.80 12.63
C GLY A 142 21.59 -2.94 13.85
N GLY A 143 20.61 -2.64 14.71
CA GLY A 143 20.77 -1.88 15.95
C GLY A 143 20.43 -2.70 17.18
#